data_AF-A0A842ZVI3-F1
#
_entry.id   AF-A0A842ZVI3-F1
#
_cell.length_a   1.000
_cell.length_b   1.000
_cell.length_c   1.000
_cell.angle_alpha   90.00
_cell.angle_beta   90.00
_cell.angle_gamma   90.00
#
_symmetry.space_group_name_H-M   'P 1'
#
loop_
_entity.id
_entity.type
_entity.pdbx_description
1 polymer ?
#
loop_
_entity_poly.entity_id
_entity_poly.type
_entity_poly.pdbx_seq_one_letter_code
_entity_poly.pdbx_strand_id
1 'polypeptide(L)' 'MMSKKDYVRIAEILRNARTKKDIIDKLCNYLAEDNSRFEPWTFREAINRKV' A
#
# COMPACT_ATOMS: atom_id res chain seq x y z
N MET A 1 10.49 0.55 -11.41
CA MET A 1 11.23 1.05 -10.23
C MET A 1 10.39 2.15 -9.61
N MET A 2 10.21 2.18 -8.29
CA MET A 2 9.34 3.19 -7.65
C MET A 2 9.92 4.59 -7.84
N SER A 3 9.06 5.53 -8.21
CA SER A 3 9.42 6.93 -8.40
C SER A 3 9.42 7.67 -7.06
N LYS A 4 10.06 8.85 -7.01
CA LYS A 4 9.99 9.75 -5.85
C LYS A 4 8.54 10.08 -5.44
N LYS A 5 7.62 10.17 -6.41
CA LYS A 5 6.19 10.46 -6.15
C LYS A 5 5.54 9.34 -5.35
N ASP A 6 5.88 8.08 -5.66
CA ASP A 6 5.37 6.91 -4.94
C ASP A 6 5.79 6.93 -3.47
N TYR A 7 7.06 7.22 -3.19
CA TYR A 7 7.57 7.31 -1.83
C TYR A 7 6.89 8.42 -1.03
N VAL A 8 6.67 9.60 -1.64
CA VAL A 8 5.94 10.70 -0.99
C VAL A 8 4.52 10.26 -0.67
N ARG A 9 3.83 9.64 -1.63
CA ARG A 9 2.44 9.21 -1.46
C ARG A 9 2.28 8.17 -0.35
N ILE A 10 3.20 7.21 -0.28
CA ILE A 10 3.24 6.21 0.79
C ILE A 10 3.45 6.86 2.16
N ALA A 11 4.39 7.81 2.25
CA ALA A 11 4.62 8.55 3.49
C ALA A 11 3.39 9.34 3.96
N GLU A 12 2.64 9.94 3.03
CA GLU A 12 1.37 10.61 3.35
C GLU A 12 0.29 9.65 3.87
N ILE A 13 0.18 8.46 3.27
CA ILE A 13 -0.75 7.42 3.72
C ILE A 13 -0.42 7.01 5.15
N LEU A 14 0.85 6.74 5.44
CA LEU A 14 1.32 6.37 6.78
C LEU A 14 1.08 7.48 7.81
N ARG A 15 1.28 8.75 7.44
CA ARG A 15 1.09 9.90 8.34
C ARG A 15 -0.37 10.14 8.70
N ASN A 16 -1.29 9.93 7.76
CA ASN A 16 -2.71 10.28 7.95
C ASN A 16 -3.58 9.12 8.42
N ALA A 17 -3.11 7.87 8.28
CA ALA A 17 -3.86 6.70 8.70
C ALA A 17 -3.70 6.45 10.21
N ARG A 18 -4.82 6.13 10.88
CA ARG A 18 -4.84 5.91 12.34
C ARG A 18 -4.67 4.44 12.74
N THR A 19 -4.84 3.51 11.80
CA THR A 19 -4.79 2.08 12.07
C THR A 19 -4.00 1.35 11.00
N LYS A 20 -3.39 0.22 11.36
CA LYS A 20 -2.70 -0.66 10.41
C LYS A 20 -3.61 -1.10 9.26
N LYS A 21 -4.90 -1.33 9.54
CA LYS A 21 -5.90 -1.70 8.51
C LYS A 21 -6.09 -0.56 7.49
N ASP A 22 -6.26 0.68 7.96
CA ASP A 22 -6.44 1.85 7.10
C ASP A 22 -5.20 2.14 6.24
N ILE A 23 -3.99 1.91 6.79
CA ILE A 23 -2.74 1.98 6.03
C ILE A 23 -2.76 0.97 4.87
N ILE A 24 -3.07 -0.29 5.17
CA ILE A 24 -3.07 -1.37 4.17
C ILE A 24 -4.11 -1.11 3.09
N ASP A 25 -5.32 -0.71 3.47
CA ASP A 25 -6.40 -0.43 2.50
C ASP A 25 -6.03 0.73 1.56
N LYS A 26 -5.48 1.82 2.09
CA LYS A 26 -5.04 2.97 1.27
C LYS A 26 -3.86 2.62 0.35
N LEU A 27 -2.92 1.81 0.82
CA LEU A 27 -1.81 1.33 -0.01
C LEU A 27 -2.31 0.40 -1.12
N CYS A 28 -3.22 -0.52 -0.82
CA CYS A 28 -3.80 -1.39 -1.83
C CYS A 28 -4.52 -0.60 -2.92
N ASN A 29 -5.31 0.42 -2.53
CA ASN A 29 -6.00 1.25 -3.51
C ASN A 29 -5.01 2.00 -4.41
N TYR A 30 -3.99 2.63 -3.82
CA TYR A 30 -2.96 3.35 -4.59
C TYR A 30 -2.24 2.44 -5.59
N LEU A 31 -1.82 1.25 -5.15
CA LEU A 31 -1.10 0.30 -6.00
C LEU A 31 -2.00 -0.33 -7.08
N ALA A 32 -3.29 -0.49 -6.82
CA ALA A 32 -4.27 -0.94 -7.80
C ALA A 32 -4.54 0.09 -8.90
N GLU A 33 -4.52 1.39 -8.57
CA GLU A 33 -4.65 2.48 -9.55
C GLU A 33 -3.45 2.52 -10.51
N ASP A 34 -2.23 2.24 -10.01
CA ASP A 34 -1.01 2.29 -10.81
C ASP A 34 -0.76 1.00 -11.61
N ASN A 35 -1.27 -0.14 -11.14
CA ASN A 35 -1.06 -1.44 -11.76
C ASN A 35 -2.35 -2.27 -11.80
N SER A 36 -2.93 -2.42 -12.97
CA SER A 36 -4.17 -3.20 -13.20
C SER A 36 -4.04 -4.70 -12.88
N ARG A 37 -2.82 -5.22 -12.73
CA ARG A 37 -2.54 -6.60 -12.30
C ARG A 37 -2.26 -6.72 -10.80
N PHE A 38 -2.32 -5.61 -10.06
CA PHE A 38 -2.12 -5.65 -8.62
C PHE A 38 -3.31 -6.33 -7.95
N GLU A 39 -3.01 -7.36 -7.17
CA GLU A 39 -4.00 -8.12 -6.42
C GLU A 39 -3.92 -7.75 -4.92
N PRO A 40 -4.93 -7.04 -4.36
CA PRO A 40 -4.90 -6.60 -2.96
C PRO A 40 -4.78 -7.72 -1.95
N TRP A 41 -5.27 -8.93 -2.28
CA TRP A 41 -5.24 -10.08 -1.38
C TRP A 41 -3.82 -10.63 -1.20
N THR A 42 -3.04 -10.75 -2.28
CA THR A 42 -1.64 -11.20 -2.25
C THR A 42 -0.76 -10.25 -1.44
N PHE A 43 -1.00 -8.94 -1.57
CA PHE A 43 -0.32 -7.93 -0.76
C PHE A 43 -0.64 -8.05 0.73
N ARG A 44 -1.91 -8.27 1.07
CA ARG A 44 -2.34 -8.52 2.45
C ARG A 44 -1.72 -9.78 3.03
N GLU A 45 -1.62 -10.87 2.26
CA GLU A 45 -0.94 -12.09 2.69
C GLU A 45 0.55 -11.85 2.94
N ALA A 46 1.23 -11.14 2.04
CA ALA A 46 2.66 -10.83 2.18
C ALA A 46 2.97 -10.05 3.47
N ILE A 47 2.12 -9.10 3.86
CA ILE A 47 2.29 -8.32 5.11
C ILE A 47 2.03 -9.14 6.36
N ASN A 48 1.18 -10.18 6.26
CA ASN A 48 0.82 -11.04 7.39
C ASN A 48 1.77 -12.24 7.57
N ARG A 49 2.55 -12.59 6.54
CA ARG A 49 3.66 -13.54 6.69
C ARG A 49 4.74 -12.89 7.54
N LYS A 50 4.96 -13.43 8.75
CA LYS A 50 6.13 -13.09 9.57
C LYS A 50 7.39 -13.48 8.77
N VAL A 51 8.07 -12.49 8.20
CA VAL A 51 9.42 -12.62 7.64
C VAL A 51 10.42 -12.57 8.79
#